data_AF-A0A0J8S793-F1
#
_entry.id   AF-A0A0J8S793-F1
#
_cell.length_a   1.000
_cell.length_b   1.000
_cell.length_c   1.000
_cell.angle_alpha   90.00
_cell.angle_beta   90.00
_cell.angle_gamma   90.00
#
_symmetry.space_group_name_H-M   'P 1'
#
loop_
_entity.id
_entity.type
_entity.pdbx_description
1 polymer ?
#
loop_
_entity_poly.entity_id
_entity_poly.type
_entity_poly.pdbx_seq_one_letter_code
_entity_poly.pdbx_strand_id
1 'polypeptide(L)'
;AGDLEEFHKNEEIWFAMNAVVNLWRDKIGVNDDGWVSNEGYADAVKTTKRLKDELLGEMMGGKGDEEDISLLHKGWPFQDHEEVD
;
A
#
# COMPACT_ATOMS: atom_id res chain seq x y z
N ALA A 1 -12.35 -17.36 24.14
CA ALA A 1 -11.40 -18.24 23.43
C ALA A 1 -11.37 -17.91 21.94
N GLY A 2 -12.53 -17.80 21.26
CA GLY A 2 -12.61 -17.38 19.85
C GLY A 2 -12.01 -15.99 19.58
N ASP A 3 -12.33 -14.99 20.41
CA ASP A 3 -11.88 -13.60 20.21
C ASP A 3 -10.35 -13.44 20.24
N LEU A 4 -9.66 -14.22 21.07
CA LEU A 4 -8.19 -14.21 21.17
C LEU A 4 -7.54 -14.84 19.93
N GLU A 5 -8.13 -15.92 19.41
CA GLU A 5 -7.62 -16.59 18.22
C GLU A 5 -7.85 -15.75 16.96
N GLU A 6 -8.98 -15.07 16.86
CA GLU A 6 -9.26 -14.11 15.79
C GLU A 6 -8.31 -12.90 15.86
N PHE A 7 -8.07 -12.36 17.05
CA PHE A 7 -7.11 -11.28 17.25
C PHE A 7 -5.71 -11.67 16.76
N HIS A 8 -5.22 -12.86 17.12
CA HIS A 8 -3.90 -13.32 16.69
C HIS A 8 -3.79 -13.50 15.16
N LYS A 9 -4.85 -14.00 14.50
CA LYS A 9 -4.86 -14.10 13.03
C LYS A 9 -4.78 -12.72 12.38
N ASN A 10 -5.52 -11.75 12.90
CA ASN A 10 -5.48 -10.38 12.39
C ASN A 10 -4.11 -9.73 12.64
N GLU A 11 -3.50 -9.97 13.80
CA GLU A 11 -2.18 -9.48 14.14
C GLU A 11 -1.09 -10.00 13.19
N GLU A 12 -1.11 -11.29 12.86
CA GLU A 12 -0.18 -11.88 11.89
C GLU A 12 -0.33 -11.28 10.50
N ILE A 13 -1.57 -11.05 10.05
CA ILE A 13 -1.85 -10.41 8.76
C ILE A 13 -1.32 -8.97 8.76
N TRP A 14 -1.60 -8.18 9.80
CA TRP A 14 -1.10 -6.81 9.92
C TRP A 14 0.43 -6.75 9.95
N PHE A 15 1.08 -7.68 10.64
CA PHE A 15 2.53 -7.77 10.67
C PHE A 15 3.11 -8.03 9.27
N ALA A 16 2.52 -8.97 8.51
CA ALA A 16 2.91 -9.24 7.13
C ALA A 16 2.67 -8.03 6.21
N MET A 17 1.55 -7.32 6.40
CA MET A 17 1.24 -6.11 5.63
C MET A 17 2.28 -5.00 5.87
N ASN A 18 2.77 -4.82 7.10
CA ASN A 18 3.82 -3.85 7.40
C ASN A 18 5.09 -4.11 6.58
N ALA A 19 5.49 -5.37 6.41
CA ALA A 19 6.66 -5.72 5.60
C ALA A 19 6.47 -5.34 4.12
N VAL A 20 5.26 -5.57 3.58
CA VAL A 20 4.92 -5.20 2.19
C VAL A 20 4.93 -3.68 2.01
N VAL A 21 4.30 -2.95 2.93
CA VAL A 21 4.24 -1.47 2.88
C VAL A 21 5.64 -0.87 3.00
N ASN A 22 6.50 -1.38 3.88
CA ASN A 22 7.88 -0.93 4.02
C ASN A 22 8.70 -1.18 2.75
N LEU A 23 8.55 -2.36 2.14
CA LEU A 23 9.19 -2.64 0.85
C LEU A 23 8.75 -1.65 -0.25
N TRP A 24 7.48 -1.25 -0.25
CA TRP A 24 7.00 -0.23 -1.19
C TRP A 24 7.51 1.16 -0.85
N ARG A 25 7.59 1.56 0.43
CA ARG A 25 8.20 2.83 0.87
C ARG A 25 9.63 2.94 0.35
N ASP A 26 10.44 1.90 0.52
CA ASP A 26 11.82 1.85 0.05
C ASP A 26 11.91 2.00 -1.48
N LYS A 27 11.00 1.35 -2.22
CA LYS A 27 10.94 1.45 -3.69
C LYS A 27 10.52 2.84 -4.17
N ILE A 28 9.61 3.49 -3.46
CA ILE A 28 9.08 4.81 -3.83
C ILE A 28 10.06 5.92 -3.40
N GLY A 29 10.87 5.68 -2.37
CA GLY A 29 11.77 6.68 -1.78
C GLY A 29 11.07 7.59 -0.77
N VAL A 30 10.04 7.07 -0.09
CA VAL A 30 9.28 7.79 0.95
C VAL A 30 9.98 7.60 2.29
N ASN A 31 10.23 8.69 3.01
CA ASN A 31 10.82 8.61 4.36
C ASN A 31 9.80 8.12 5.41
N ASP A 32 10.25 7.93 6.66
CA ASP A 32 9.39 7.42 7.72
C ASP A 32 8.14 8.29 7.98
N ASP A 33 8.29 9.60 7.77
CA ASP A 33 7.26 10.63 7.93
C ASP A 33 6.30 10.73 6.74
N GLY A 34 6.51 9.96 5.66
CA GLY A 34 5.63 9.97 4.48
C GLY A 34 6.01 10.99 3.40
N TRP A 35 7.15 11.66 3.52
CA TRP A 35 7.60 12.69 2.59
C TRP A 35 8.56 12.16 1.53
N VAL A 36 8.53 12.81 0.37
CA VAL A 36 9.49 12.62 -0.72
C VAL A 36 10.19 13.95 -1.00
N SER A 37 11.44 13.89 -1.47
CA SER A 37 12.12 15.12 -1.90
C SER A 37 11.48 15.67 -3.17
N ASN A 38 11.54 16.99 -3.34
CA ASN A 38 11.02 17.64 -4.56
C ASN A 38 11.70 17.10 -5.84
N GLU A 39 12.99 16.78 -5.78
CA GLU A 39 13.74 16.17 -6.89
C GLU A 39 13.25 14.76 -7.23
N GLY A 40 12.86 13.98 -6.22
CA GLY A 40 12.38 12.60 -6.38
C GLY A 40 10.88 12.47 -6.61
N TYR A 41 10.11 13.57 -6.49
CA TYR A 41 8.65 13.54 -6.52
C TYR A 41 8.07 12.91 -7.80
N ALA A 42 8.56 13.32 -8.97
CA ALA A 42 8.08 12.80 -10.24
C ALA A 42 8.30 11.28 -10.37
N ASP A 43 9.45 10.79 -9.90
CA ASP A 43 9.77 9.36 -9.90
C ASP A 43 8.96 8.59 -8.85
N ALA A 44 8.71 9.19 -7.68
CA ALA A 44 7.86 8.62 -6.63
C ALA A 44 6.40 8.45 -7.10
N VAL A 45 5.83 9.46 -7.76
CA VAL A 45 4.47 9.39 -8.35
C VAL A 45 4.39 8.29 -9.40
N LYS A 46 5.39 8.24 -10.31
CA LYS A 46 5.46 7.20 -11.35
C LYS A 46 5.57 5.80 -10.75
N THR A 47 6.41 5.64 -9.73
CA THR A 47 6.65 4.35 -9.06
C THR A 47 5.42 3.88 -8.29
N THR A 48 4.77 4.78 -7.55
CA THR A 48 3.52 4.51 -6.84
C THR A 48 2.43 4.04 -7.78
N LYS A 49 2.24 4.75 -8.91
CA LYS A 49 1.26 4.35 -9.94
C LYS A 49 1.57 2.96 -10.50
N ARG A 50 2.83 2.71 -10.87
CA ARG A 50 3.26 1.39 -11.39
C ARG A 50 2.97 0.26 -10.40
N LEU A 51 3.29 0.45 -9.12
CA LEU A 51 3.05 -0.57 -8.08
C LEU A 51 1.55 -0.87 -7.93
N LYS A 52 0.71 0.16 -7.95
CA LYS A 52 -0.75 -0.01 -7.90
C LYS A 52 -1.29 -0.75 -9.14
N ASP A 53 -0.81 -0.38 -10.32
CA ASP A 53 -1.21 -1.01 -11.59
C ASP A 53 -0.76 -2.48 -11.66
N GLU A 54 0.45 -2.81 -11.19
CA GLU A 54 0.94 -4.19 -11.08
C GLU A 54 0.05 -5.03 -10.17
N LEU A 55 -0.32 -4.50 -9.00
CA LEU A 55 -1.19 -5.19 -8.04
C LEU A 55 -2.62 -5.37 -8.59
N LEU A 56 -3.17 -4.34 -9.25
CA LEU A 56 -4.47 -4.44 -9.94
C LEU A 56 -4.42 -5.49 -11.05
N GLY A 57 -3.34 -5.56 -11.82
CA GLY A 57 -3.13 -6.57 -12.85
C GLY A 57 -3.13 -7.98 -12.28
N GLU A 58 -2.49 -8.20 -11.13
CA GLU A 58 -2.54 -9.50 -10.45
C GLU A 58 -3.94 -9.87 -9.97
N MET A 59 -4.69 -8.92 -9.38
CA MET A 59 -6.05 -9.18 -8.91
C MET A 59 -7.01 -9.48 -10.07
N MET A 60 -6.99 -8.65 -11.13
CA MET A 60 -7.77 -8.90 -12.35
C MET A 60 -7.37 -10.20 -13.07
N GLY A 61 -6.15 -10.69 -12.83
CA GLY A 61 -5.65 -11.99 -13.30
C GLY A 61 -6.20 -13.19 -12.54
N GLY A 62 -7.17 -13.00 -11.64
CA GLY A 62 -7.84 -14.06 -10.89
C GLY A 62 -7.29 -14.30 -9.49
N LYS A 63 -6.41 -13.42 -8.98
CA LYS A 63 -5.95 -13.48 -7.58
C LYS A 63 -6.82 -12.68 -6.61
N GLY A 64 -7.77 -11.90 -7.10
CA GLY A 64 -8.73 -11.15 -6.27
C GLY A 64 -10.07 -11.01 -6.97
N ASP A 65 -11.09 -10.63 -6.21
CA ASP A 65 -12.44 -10.35 -6.69
C ASP A 65 -12.72 -8.84 -6.82
N GLU A 66 -13.97 -8.48 -7.13
CA GLU A 66 -14.39 -7.08 -7.27
C GLU A 66 -14.34 -6.31 -5.94
N GLU A 67 -14.54 -7.01 -4.81
CA GLU A 67 -14.44 -6.42 -3.48
C GLU A 67 -12.98 -6.10 -3.14
N ASP A 68 -12.04 -7.01 -3.45
CA ASP A 68 -10.60 -6.80 -3.29
C ASP A 68 -10.12 -5.56 -4.07
N ILE A 69 -10.58 -5.42 -5.32
CA ILE A 69 -10.26 -4.25 -6.16
C ILE A 69 -10.83 -2.97 -5.53
N SER A 70 -12.08 -3.00 -5.05
CA SER A 70 -12.70 -1.87 -4.37
C SER A 70 -11.93 -1.46 -3.12
N LEU A 71 -11.49 -2.44 -2.32
CA LEU A 71 -10.69 -2.22 -1.12
C LEU A 71 -9.33 -1.64 -1.45
N LEU A 72 -8.66 -2.12 -2.51
CA LEU A 72 -7.40 -1.52 -2.95
C LEU A 72 -7.57 -0.05 -3.33
N HIS A 73 -8.65 0.29 -4.04
CA HIS A 73 -8.90 1.69 -4.42
C HIS A 73 -9.14 2.60 -3.21
N LYS A 74 -9.85 2.10 -2.19
CA LYS A 74 -10.16 2.85 -0.96
C LYS A 74 -8.98 2.94 0.01
N GLY A 75 -8.18 1.88 0.10
CA GLY A 75 -7.15 1.70 1.13
C GLY A 75 -5.71 1.80 0.62
N TRP A 76 -5.48 2.32 -0.59
CA TRP A 76 -4.13 2.47 -1.12
C TRP A 76 -3.29 3.40 -0.21
N PRO A 77 -2.15 2.95 0.34
CA PRO A 77 -1.44 3.67 1.40
C PRO A 77 -0.63 4.88 0.91
N PHE A 78 -0.40 5.01 -0.40
CA PHE A 78 0.39 6.10 -0.99
C PHE A 78 -0.51 7.01 -1.81
N GLN A 79 -1.22 7.88 -1.10
CA GLN A 79 -2.03 8.94 -1.69
C GLN A 79 -1.20 10.21 -1.79
N ASP A 80 -1.22 10.82 -2.97
CA ASP A 80 -0.64 12.12 -3.17
C ASP A 80 -1.55 13.18 -2.53
N HIS A 81 -0.97 14.00 -1.66
CA HIS A 81 -1.68 15.07 -0.96
C HIS A 81 -0.88 16.36 -1.15
N GLU A 82 -1.58 17.44 -1.52
CA GLU A 82 -0.97 18.77 -1.48
C GLU A 82 -0.60 19.12 -0.04
N GLU A 83 0.53 19.81 0.14
CA GLU A 83 0.89 20.42 1.41
C GLU A 83 -0.23 21.39 1.83
N VAL A 84 -0.82 21.17 3.00
CA VAL A 84 -1.82 22.08 3.57
C VAL A 84 -1.09 23.03 4.51
N ASP A 85 -1.05 24.32 4.14
CA ASP A 85 -0.47 25.42 4.94
C ASP A 85 -1.16 25.61 6.31
#